data_AF-A0A8B8JQV2-F1
#
_entry.id   AF-A0A8B8JQV2-F1
#
_cell.length_a   1.000
_cell.length_b   1.000
_cell.length_c   1.000
_cell.angle_alpha   90.00
_cell.angle_beta   90.00
_cell.angle_gamma   90.00
#
_symmetry.space_group_name_H-M   'P 1'
#
loop_
_entity.id
_entity.type
_entity.pdbx_description
1 polymer ?
#
loop_
_entity_poly.entity_id
_entity_poly.type
_entity_poly.pdbx_seq_one_letter_code
_entity_poly.pdbx_strand_id
1 'polypeptide(L)'
;MAPRWKGKDAKAKQDAEATALREPMSKITSQLQSSILQSDTSGFLSDNSVHLVVGAEQIDLLNKACFGRPVRIVEKDKQWFQLSFEEAFYLSYSLKCLKINDSDTGHHNNEELWHYMKSNKETFPSFYKAYSHLRMKNWVVRSGAQYGVDFIVYRHHPARVHSEYGVLVLCDGDAKDLNGRLRIWSDVHCTTRLLGSVAKILLVLYVNKNRKGDESPLCLAHYTVEERTITRWNPEQCREKCSSC
;
A
#
# COMPACT_ATOMS: atom_id res chain seq x y z
N MET A 1 10.17 -13.36 10.47
CA MET A 1 11.00 -12.46 11.30
C MET A 1 10.10 -11.69 12.26
N ALA A 2 10.60 -11.34 13.45
CA ALA A 2 9.87 -10.53 14.41
C ALA A 2 9.87 -9.04 13.99
N PRO A 3 8.80 -8.26 14.27
CA PRO A 3 8.73 -6.85 13.93
C PRO A 3 9.85 -6.02 14.57
N ARG A 4 10.37 -5.04 13.83
CA ARG A 4 11.41 -4.12 14.32
C ARG A 4 10.79 -2.86 14.91
N TRP A 5 10.44 -2.90 16.19
CA TRP A 5 9.86 -1.75 16.91
C TRP A 5 10.87 -0.61 17.13
N LYS A 6 10.41 0.63 17.00
CA LYS A 6 11.17 1.86 17.27
C LYS A 6 11.13 2.18 18.77
N GLY A 7 12.24 2.66 19.30
CA GLY A 7 12.37 3.05 20.70
C GLY A 7 13.83 3.29 21.07
N LYS A 8 14.07 4.21 22.00
CA LYS A 8 15.43 4.55 22.47
C LYS A 8 16.06 3.38 23.23
N ASP A 9 15.27 2.68 24.02
CA ASP A 9 15.65 1.55 24.86
C ASP A 9 14.72 0.34 24.64
N ALA A 10 15.01 -0.78 25.33
CA ALA A 10 14.21 -2.00 25.22
C ALA A 10 12.77 -1.79 25.72
N LYS A 11 12.59 -0.98 26.77
CA LYS A 11 11.27 -0.66 27.34
C LYS A 11 10.39 0.08 26.34
N ALA A 12 10.89 1.13 25.70
CA ALA A 12 10.13 1.87 24.70
C ALA A 12 9.70 0.99 23.51
N LYS A 13 10.54 0.01 23.12
CA LYS A 13 10.19 -0.95 22.06
C LYS A 13 9.06 -1.89 22.50
N GLN A 14 9.10 -2.38 23.74
CA GLN A 14 8.03 -3.20 24.32
C GLN A 14 6.72 -2.40 24.47
N ASP A 15 6.80 -1.12 24.87
CA ASP A 15 5.64 -0.24 24.98
C ASP A 15 5.00 0.02 23.61
N ALA A 16 5.82 0.22 22.56
CA ALA A 16 5.35 0.37 21.19
C ALA A 16 4.62 -0.89 20.69
N GLU A 17 5.18 -2.07 20.99
CA GLU A 17 4.56 -3.37 20.69
C GLU A 17 3.25 -3.57 21.45
N ALA A 18 3.23 -3.35 22.76
CA ALA A 18 2.05 -3.48 23.60
C ALA A 18 0.93 -2.52 23.16
N THR A 19 1.28 -1.33 22.68
CA THR A 19 0.30 -0.38 22.14
C THR A 19 -0.26 -0.86 20.79
N ALA A 20 0.59 -1.40 19.92
CA ALA A 20 0.13 -1.99 18.66
C ALA A 20 -0.77 -3.23 18.86
N LEU A 21 -0.54 -4.01 19.92
CA LEU A 21 -1.39 -5.14 20.29
C LEU A 21 -2.75 -4.68 20.84
N ARG A 22 -2.80 -3.58 21.60
CA ARG A 22 -4.05 -2.98 22.11
C ARG A 22 -4.89 -2.36 20.98
N GLU A 23 -4.24 -1.84 19.95
CA GLU A 23 -4.86 -1.20 18.79
C GLU A 23 -4.36 -1.82 17.48
N PRO A 24 -4.84 -3.03 17.13
CA PRO A 24 -4.43 -3.68 15.89
C PRO A 24 -4.94 -2.90 14.67
N MET A 25 -4.19 -2.95 13.57
CA MET A 25 -4.53 -2.23 12.32
C MET A 25 -5.93 -2.56 11.78
N SER A 26 -6.40 -3.79 12.00
CA SER A 26 -7.75 -4.22 11.61
C SER A 26 -8.83 -3.45 12.36
N LYS A 27 -8.64 -3.22 13.67
CA LYS A 27 -9.55 -2.43 14.51
C LYS A 27 -9.58 -0.97 14.05
N ILE A 28 -8.41 -0.38 13.78
CA ILE A 28 -8.29 1.00 13.29
C ILE A 28 -8.99 1.15 11.93
N THR A 29 -8.78 0.19 11.02
CA THR A 29 -9.40 0.20 9.69
C THR A 29 -10.93 0.06 9.78
N SER A 30 -11.43 -0.77 10.70
CA SER A 30 -12.87 -0.90 10.95
C SER A 30 -13.48 0.39 11.52
N GLN A 31 -12.78 1.05 12.46
CA GLN A 31 -13.22 2.35 13.00
C GLN A 31 -13.27 3.42 11.90
N LEU A 32 -12.23 3.48 11.05
CA LEU A 32 -12.20 4.38 9.90
C LEU A 32 -13.38 4.13 8.95
N GLN A 33 -13.65 2.85 8.64
CA GLN A 33 -14.75 2.46 7.76
C GLN A 33 -16.10 2.96 8.31
N SER A 34 -16.37 2.74 9.61
CA SER A 34 -17.60 3.20 10.25
C SER A 34 -17.70 4.73 10.29
N SER A 35 -16.60 5.42 10.60
CA SER A 35 -16.57 6.89 10.69
C SER A 35 -16.86 7.55 9.32
N ILE A 36 -16.27 7.05 8.24
CA ILE A 36 -16.52 7.57 6.87
C ILE A 36 -17.98 7.30 6.43
N LEU A 37 -18.52 6.12 6.74
CA LEU A 37 -19.90 5.77 6.39
C LEU A 37 -20.93 6.67 7.10
N GLN A 38 -20.62 7.13 8.31
CA GLN A 38 -21.49 8.02 9.08
C GLN A 38 -21.40 9.49 8.62
N SER A 39 -20.25 9.92 8.11
CA SER A 39 -19.98 11.32 7.77
C SER A 39 -20.35 11.71 6.32
N ASP A 40 -20.97 10.81 5.55
CA ASP A 40 -21.29 10.93 4.11
C ASP A 40 -20.17 11.62 3.31
N THR A 41 -18.92 11.27 3.65
CA THR A 41 -17.74 11.91 3.05
C THR A 41 -17.58 11.46 1.62
N SER A 42 -17.45 12.43 0.71
CA SER A 42 -17.18 12.19 -0.70
C SER A 42 -15.75 12.58 -1.09
N GLY A 43 -15.18 11.80 -1.99
CA GLY A 43 -13.93 12.11 -2.68
C GLY A 43 -14.21 12.78 -4.02
N PHE A 44 -13.30 13.63 -4.47
CA PHE A 44 -13.32 14.29 -5.77
C PHE A 44 -12.08 13.85 -6.54
N LEU A 45 -12.26 13.49 -7.81
CA LEU A 45 -11.14 13.16 -8.69
C LEU A 45 -10.41 14.43 -9.09
N SER A 46 -9.08 14.39 -9.05
CA SER A 46 -8.22 15.47 -9.55
C SER A 46 -6.90 14.88 -10.03
N ASP A 47 -6.63 15.05 -11.31
CA ASP A 47 -5.45 14.54 -12.01
C ASP A 47 -5.25 13.03 -11.77
N ASN A 48 -4.20 12.68 -11.03
CA ASN A 48 -3.80 11.31 -10.67
C ASN A 48 -4.04 10.97 -9.19
N SER A 49 -4.98 11.66 -8.55
CA SER A 49 -5.30 11.46 -7.14
C SER A 49 -6.76 11.75 -6.81
N VAL A 50 -7.16 11.35 -5.60
CA VAL A 50 -8.50 11.63 -5.07
C VAL A 50 -8.36 12.52 -3.85
N HIS A 51 -9.13 13.60 -3.83
CA HIS A 51 -9.15 14.56 -2.74
C HIS A 51 -10.45 14.44 -1.95
N LEU A 52 -10.35 14.47 -0.62
CA LEU A 52 -11.51 14.42 0.26
C LEU A 52 -11.42 15.54 1.30
N VAL A 53 -12.57 16.09 1.66
CA VAL A 53 -12.70 17.02 2.79
C VAL A 53 -13.15 16.20 4.00
N VAL A 54 -12.34 16.19 5.04
CA VAL A 54 -12.58 15.40 6.26
C VAL A 54 -12.49 16.24 7.52
N GLY A 55 -13.28 15.85 8.53
CA GLY A 55 -13.24 16.42 9.86
C GLY A 55 -12.09 15.88 10.71
N ALA A 56 -11.89 16.48 11.89
CA ALA A 56 -10.81 16.13 12.82
C ALA A 56 -10.74 14.63 13.19
N GLU A 57 -11.89 13.99 13.40
CA GLU A 57 -11.95 12.55 13.73
C GLU A 57 -11.46 11.67 12.58
N GLN A 58 -11.97 11.90 11.36
CA GLN A 58 -11.56 11.14 10.18
C GLN A 58 -10.09 11.40 9.85
N ILE A 59 -9.57 12.61 10.09
CA ILE A 59 -8.15 12.93 9.94
C ILE A 59 -7.29 12.05 10.86
N ASP A 60 -7.65 11.95 12.14
CA ASP A 60 -6.93 11.10 13.09
C ASP A 60 -6.98 9.62 12.68
N LEU A 61 -8.15 9.13 12.27
CA LEU A 61 -8.32 7.75 11.82
C LEU A 61 -7.56 7.45 10.50
N LEU A 62 -7.58 8.36 9.53
CA LEU A 62 -6.83 8.24 8.27
C LEU A 62 -5.32 8.19 8.53
N ASN A 63 -4.84 9.05 9.43
CA ASN A 63 -3.44 9.05 9.86
C ASN A 63 -3.06 7.74 10.55
N LYS A 64 -3.86 7.29 11.53
CA LYS A 64 -3.64 6.02 12.25
C LYS A 64 -3.67 4.81 11.32
N ALA A 65 -4.60 4.78 10.36
CA ALA A 65 -4.72 3.74 9.34
C ALA A 65 -3.70 3.87 8.19
N CYS A 66 -2.99 5.00 8.16
CA CYS A 66 -1.96 5.36 7.19
C CYS A 66 -2.46 5.42 5.74
N PHE A 67 -3.70 5.84 5.51
CA PHE A 67 -4.20 6.16 4.16
C PHE A 67 -3.87 7.60 3.83
N GLY A 68 -3.35 7.86 2.62
CA GLY A 68 -3.18 9.19 2.06
C GLY A 68 -2.23 10.11 2.81
N ARG A 69 -2.37 11.40 2.51
CA ARG A 69 -1.64 12.50 3.15
C ARG A 69 -2.53 13.75 3.30
N PRO A 70 -2.38 14.52 4.40
CA PRO A 70 -3.01 15.83 4.50
C PRO A 70 -2.36 16.81 3.52
N VAL A 71 -3.16 17.71 2.94
CA VAL A 71 -2.71 18.69 1.93
C VAL A 71 -2.85 20.12 2.45
N ARG A 72 -4.07 20.56 2.77
CA ARG A 72 -4.38 21.94 3.18
C ARG A 72 -5.52 21.98 4.19
N ILE A 73 -5.50 22.98 5.06
CA ILE A 73 -6.60 23.28 5.98
C ILE A 73 -7.63 24.11 5.21
N VAL A 74 -8.92 23.75 5.32
CA VAL A 74 -10.03 24.42 4.62
C VAL A 74 -10.76 25.35 5.58
N GLU A 75 -11.18 24.81 6.71
CA GLU A 75 -11.93 25.48 7.77
C GLU A 75 -11.33 25.10 9.13
N LYS A 76 -11.78 25.75 10.20
CA LYS A 76 -11.53 25.27 11.57
C LYS A 76 -12.08 23.83 11.64
N ASP A 77 -11.19 22.86 11.83
CA ASP A 77 -11.46 21.43 11.96
C ASP A 77 -11.77 20.63 10.67
N LYS A 78 -11.60 21.21 9.47
CA LYS A 78 -11.64 20.44 8.19
C LYS A 78 -10.36 20.58 7.39
N GLN A 79 -9.89 19.46 6.84
CA GLN A 79 -8.70 19.43 5.99
C GLN A 79 -8.93 18.64 4.71
N TRP A 80 -8.26 19.08 3.64
CA TRP A 80 -8.10 18.30 2.43
C TRP A 80 -7.12 17.16 2.68
N PHE A 81 -7.58 15.95 2.43
CA PHE A 81 -6.76 14.76 2.35
C PHE A 81 -6.62 14.32 0.89
N GLN A 82 -5.42 13.88 0.52
CA GLN A 82 -5.14 13.33 -0.79
C GLN A 82 -4.82 11.85 -0.66
N LEU A 83 -5.50 11.05 -1.46
CA LEU A 83 -5.30 9.61 -1.62
C LEU A 83 -4.72 9.31 -2.99
N SER A 84 -3.90 8.27 -3.08
CA SER A 84 -3.59 7.67 -4.38
C SER A 84 -4.82 6.97 -4.97
N PHE A 85 -4.79 6.67 -6.26
CA PHE A 85 -5.84 5.87 -6.90
C PHE A 85 -6.02 4.51 -6.22
N GLU A 86 -4.94 3.82 -5.86
CA GLU A 86 -5.01 2.53 -5.19
C GLU A 86 -5.65 2.63 -3.80
N GLU A 87 -5.31 3.68 -3.05
CA GLU A 87 -5.89 3.95 -1.73
C GLU A 87 -7.38 4.28 -1.83
N ALA A 88 -7.74 5.21 -2.73
CA ALA A 88 -9.12 5.65 -2.91
C ALA A 88 -10.02 4.53 -3.43
N PHE A 89 -9.55 3.77 -4.43
CA PHE A 89 -10.27 2.62 -4.94
C PHE A 89 -10.39 1.51 -3.89
N TYR A 90 -9.43 1.37 -2.97
CA TYR A 90 -9.55 0.42 -1.86
C TYR A 90 -10.65 0.83 -0.87
N LEU A 91 -10.70 2.11 -0.48
CA LEU A 91 -11.75 2.63 0.39
C LEU A 91 -13.15 2.54 -0.26
N SER A 92 -13.24 2.79 -1.57
CA SER A 92 -14.50 2.75 -2.33
C SER A 92 -14.95 1.32 -2.66
N TYR A 93 -14.09 0.50 -3.26
CA TYR A 93 -14.46 -0.82 -3.79
C TYR A 93 -14.34 -1.94 -2.74
N SER A 94 -13.21 -2.01 -2.04
CA SER A 94 -12.95 -3.10 -1.08
C SER A 94 -13.64 -2.87 0.26
N LEU A 95 -13.53 -1.66 0.83
CA LEU A 95 -14.14 -1.31 2.12
C LEU A 95 -15.56 -0.73 1.98
N LYS A 96 -15.98 -0.32 0.78
CA LYS A 96 -17.33 0.20 0.51
C LYS A 96 -17.75 1.33 1.44
N CYS A 97 -16.79 2.19 1.84
CA CYS A 97 -17.05 3.29 2.76
C CYS A 97 -16.97 4.66 2.12
N LEU A 98 -16.16 4.84 1.06
CA LEU A 98 -15.96 6.13 0.41
C LEU A 98 -16.75 6.20 -0.90
N LYS A 99 -17.52 7.25 -1.11
CA LYS A 99 -18.11 7.59 -2.41
C LYS A 99 -17.20 8.55 -3.16
N ILE A 100 -17.01 8.36 -4.46
CA ILE A 100 -16.16 9.24 -5.28
C ILE A 100 -17.02 9.89 -6.35
N ASN A 101 -17.00 11.21 -6.37
CA ASN A 101 -17.79 12.05 -7.24
C ASN A 101 -16.91 12.64 -8.34
N ASP A 102 -17.49 12.71 -9.52
CA ASP A 102 -17.00 13.54 -10.62
C ASP A 102 -17.45 15.00 -10.39
N SER A 103 -16.66 15.96 -10.85
CA SER A 103 -17.08 17.36 -10.87
C SER A 103 -18.26 17.59 -11.82
N ASP A 104 -18.40 16.75 -12.86
CA ASP A 104 -19.26 17.05 -14.01
C ASP A 104 -20.50 16.15 -14.10
N THR A 105 -20.45 14.90 -13.62
CA THR A 105 -21.48 13.88 -13.90
C THR A 105 -22.16 13.24 -12.68
N GLY A 106 -21.70 13.55 -11.46
CA GLY A 106 -22.27 12.99 -10.22
C GLY A 106 -21.41 11.86 -9.62
N HIS A 107 -22.04 10.86 -9.00
CA HIS A 107 -21.32 9.76 -8.34
C HIS A 107 -20.82 8.75 -9.39
N HIS A 108 -19.53 8.43 -9.39
CA HIS A 108 -19.02 7.36 -10.24
C HIS A 108 -19.42 6.00 -9.70
N ASN A 109 -19.92 5.13 -10.58
CA ASN A 109 -19.98 3.71 -10.28
C ASN A 109 -18.55 3.11 -10.31
N ASN A 110 -18.35 1.95 -9.68
CA ASN A 110 -17.04 1.30 -9.58
C ASN A 110 -16.40 1.02 -10.95
N GLU A 111 -17.21 0.72 -11.96
CA GLU A 111 -16.78 0.51 -13.34
C GLU A 111 -16.23 1.79 -13.97
N GLU A 112 -16.94 2.90 -13.85
CA GLU A 112 -16.50 4.20 -14.39
C GLU A 112 -15.21 4.66 -13.72
N LEU A 113 -15.15 4.55 -12.39
CA LEU A 113 -13.97 4.88 -11.61
C LEU A 113 -12.77 4.02 -12.03
N TRP A 114 -13.00 2.73 -12.26
CA TRP A 114 -11.98 1.80 -12.74
C TRP A 114 -11.45 2.22 -14.12
N HIS A 115 -12.34 2.54 -15.07
CA HIS A 115 -11.95 3.02 -16.40
C HIS A 115 -11.19 4.34 -16.32
N TYR A 116 -11.63 5.29 -15.49
CA TYR A 116 -10.96 6.57 -15.30
C TYR A 116 -9.53 6.37 -14.78
N MET A 117 -9.37 5.60 -13.70
CA MET A 117 -8.05 5.36 -13.09
C MET A 117 -7.11 4.59 -14.02
N LYS A 118 -7.63 3.59 -14.75
CA LYS A 118 -6.86 2.83 -15.76
C LYS A 118 -6.44 3.70 -16.94
N SER A 119 -7.31 4.59 -17.42
CA SER A 119 -6.99 5.49 -18.54
C SER A 119 -5.92 6.50 -18.17
N ASN A 120 -5.91 7.00 -16.93
CA ASN A 120 -4.89 7.90 -16.41
C ASN A 120 -3.58 7.18 -16.04
N LYS A 121 -3.67 5.92 -15.61
CA LYS A 121 -2.53 5.10 -15.20
C LYS A 121 -2.69 3.67 -15.69
N GLU A 122 -2.04 3.33 -16.80
CA GLU A 122 -2.12 1.99 -17.42
C GLU A 122 -1.74 0.86 -16.43
N THR A 123 -0.79 1.12 -15.52
CA THR A 123 -0.35 0.15 -14.50
C THR A 123 -1.29 0.02 -13.31
N PHE A 124 -2.36 0.83 -13.23
CA PHE A 124 -3.28 0.87 -12.10
C PHE A 124 -3.88 -0.49 -11.74
N PRO A 125 -4.42 -1.32 -12.67
CA PRO A 125 -5.02 -2.60 -12.32
C PRO A 125 -4.08 -3.51 -11.51
N SER A 126 -2.84 -3.64 -11.95
CA SER A 126 -1.84 -4.49 -11.31
C SER A 126 -1.35 -3.90 -9.98
N PHE A 127 -1.14 -2.58 -9.92
CA PHE A 127 -0.75 -1.90 -8.69
C PHE A 127 -1.86 -1.95 -7.65
N TYR A 128 -3.12 -1.81 -8.05
CA TYR A 128 -4.26 -1.97 -7.16
C TYR A 128 -4.38 -3.41 -6.66
N LYS A 129 -4.18 -4.42 -7.53
CA LYS A 129 -4.17 -5.82 -7.09
C LYS A 129 -3.08 -6.07 -6.05
N ALA A 130 -1.86 -5.58 -6.28
CA ALA A 130 -0.76 -5.67 -5.32
C ALA A 130 -1.08 -4.94 -4.01
N TYR A 131 -1.61 -3.72 -4.09
CA TYR A 131 -1.98 -2.91 -2.93
C TYR A 131 -3.08 -3.58 -2.10
N SER A 132 -4.17 -4.02 -2.73
CA SER A 132 -5.28 -4.71 -2.07
C SER A 132 -4.84 -6.03 -1.45
N HIS A 133 -3.98 -6.80 -2.12
CA HIS A 133 -3.38 -8.02 -1.58
C HIS A 133 -2.59 -7.77 -0.29
N LEU A 134 -1.77 -6.72 -0.26
CA LEU A 134 -1.04 -6.32 0.95
C LEU A 134 -1.99 -5.86 2.08
N ARG A 135 -3.00 -5.03 1.75
CA ARG A 135 -3.98 -4.55 2.74
C ARG A 135 -4.85 -5.67 3.29
N MET A 136 -5.25 -6.66 2.47
CA MET A 136 -5.98 -7.86 2.92
C MET A 136 -5.15 -8.71 3.89
N LYS A 137 -3.82 -8.72 3.73
CA LYS A 137 -2.87 -9.30 4.70
C LYS A 137 -2.60 -8.39 5.91
N ASN A 138 -3.38 -7.34 6.08
CA ASN A 138 -3.31 -6.36 7.18
C ASN A 138 -1.97 -5.59 7.25
N TRP A 139 -1.27 -5.43 6.12
CA TRP A 139 -0.10 -4.56 6.03
C TRP A 139 -0.52 -3.09 5.93
N VAL A 140 0.24 -2.21 6.59
CA VAL A 140 0.22 -0.78 6.27
C VAL A 140 1.06 -0.58 5.02
N VAL A 141 0.49 0.01 3.97
CA VAL A 141 1.13 0.23 2.67
C VAL A 141 1.32 1.73 2.46
N ARG A 142 2.53 2.16 2.08
CA ARG A 142 2.86 3.56 1.75
C ARG A 142 3.61 3.61 0.42
N SER A 143 3.61 4.77 -0.23
CA SER A 143 4.44 5.01 -1.42
C SER A 143 5.92 4.74 -1.13
N GLY A 144 6.57 4.01 -2.04
CA GLY A 144 7.98 3.68 -1.97
C GLY A 144 8.90 4.57 -2.80
N ALA A 145 8.37 5.64 -3.42
CA ALA A 145 9.10 6.46 -4.38
C ALA A 145 10.45 6.97 -3.86
N GLN A 146 10.52 7.36 -2.58
CA GLN A 146 11.76 7.84 -1.93
C GLN A 146 12.88 6.80 -1.84
N TYR A 147 12.54 5.51 -1.95
CA TYR A 147 13.47 4.39 -1.83
C TYR A 147 13.66 3.64 -3.15
N GLY A 148 13.16 4.23 -4.24
CA GLY A 148 13.19 3.59 -5.55
C GLY A 148 12.43 2.28 -5.57
N VAL A 149 11.32 2.13 -4.84
CA VAL A 149 10.42 0.97 -4.92
C VAL A 149 8.98 1.42 -5.04
N ASP A 150 8.06 0.51 -5.33
CA ASP A 150 6.66 0.88 -5.58
C ASP A 150 5.94 1.16 -4.25
N PHE A 151 6.12 0.26 -3.27
CA PHE A 151 5.56 0.42 -1.93
C PHE A 151 6.59 0.16 -0.83
N ILE A 152 6.32 0.72 0.35
CA ILE A 152 6.93 0.30 1.61
C ILE A 152 5.83 -0.23 2.51
N VAL A 153 6.07 -1.40 3.11
CA VAL A 153 5.09 -2.03 3.98
C VAL A 153 5.57 -2.16 5.42
N TYR A 154 4.63 -1.95 6.34
CA TYR A 154 4.86 -1.93 7.77
C TYR A 154 3.85 -2.83 8.48
N ARG A 155 4.29 -3.43 9.60
CA ARG A 155 3.41 -4.22 10.48
C ARG A 155 2.37 -3.36 11.22
N HIS A 156 2.68 -2.07 11.41
CA HIS A 156 1.86 -1.09 12.11
C HIS A 156 2.29 0.32 11.64
N HIS A 157 1.77 1.37 12.28
CA HIS A 157 2.05 2.76 11.94
C HIS A 157 3.58 3.05 11.85
N PRO A 158 4.07 3.74 10.79
CA PRO A 158 5.50 3.99 10.57
C PRO A 158 6.22 4.75 11.69
N ALA A 159 5.48 5.47 12.55
CA ALA A 159 6.05 6.12 13.73
C ALA A 159 6.51 5.11 14.80
N ARG A 160 5.92 3.91 14.85
CA ARG A 160 6.15 2.90 15.91
C ARG A 160 7.03 1.75 15.46
N VAL A 161 7.01 1.38 14.18
CA VAL A 161 7.73 0.23 13.65
C VAL A 161 8.55 0.63 12.42
N HIS A 162 9.72 0.01 12.23
CA HIS A 162 10.43 0.11 10.97
C HIS A 162 9.69 -0.68 9.88
N SER A 163 9.92 -0.31 8.62
CA SER A 163 9.39 -1.08 7.50
C SER A 163 9.91 -2.51 7.51
N GLU A 164 9.05 -3.45 7.12
CA GLU A 164 9.43 -4.85 6.98
C GLU A 164 10.03 -5.08 5.59
N TYR A 165 9.31 -4.64 4.56
CA TYR A 165 9.69 -4.83 3.16
C TYR A 165 9.63 -3.53 2.36
N GLY A 166 10.56 -3.41 1.42
CA GLY A 166 10.36 -2.59 0.23
C GLY A 166 9.77 -3.47 -0.86
N VAL A 167 8.76 -2.98 -1.57
CA VAL A 167 7.94 -3.80 -2.47
C VAL A 167 8.10 -3.34 -3.91
N LEU A 168 8.41 -4.27 -4.80
CA LEU A 168 8.32 -4.07 -6.24
C LEU A 168 7.16 -4.87 -6.81
N VAL A 169 6.37 -4.24 -7.67
CA VAL A 169 5.27 -4.87 -8.39
C VAL A 169 5.74 -5.16 -9.81
N LEU A 170 5.77 -6.43 -10.19
CA LEU A 170 6.05 -6.87 -11.55
C LEU A 170 4.76 -7.43 -12.14
N CYS A 171 4.42 -7.01 -13.35
CA CYS A 171 3.20 -7.46 -14.02
C CYS A 171 3.59 -8.47 -15.09
N ASP A 172 3.09 -9.70 -14.99
CA ASP A 172 3.30 -10.71 -16.00
C ASP A 172 2.09 -10.75 -16.93
N GLY A 173 2.29 -10.56 -18.23
CA GLY A 173 1.18 -10.66 -19.18
C GLY A 173 1.30 -9.93 -20.52
N ASP A 174 2.26 -9.04 -20.73
CA ASP A 174 2.50 -8.44 -22.05
C ASP A 174 4.00 -8.30 -22.29
N ALA A 175 4.44 -8.49 -23.54
CA ALA A 175 5.84 -8.40 -23.96
C ALA A 175 6.52 -7.05 -23.63
N LYS A 176 5.75 -6.09 -23.11
CA LYS A 176 6.20 -4.90 -22.38
C LYS A 176 6.03 -5.16 -20.89
N ASP A 177 7.08 -5.62 -20.22
CA ASP A 177 7.23 -5.34 -18.79
C ASP A 177 7.19 -3.82 -18.64
N LEU A 178 6.01 -3.28 -18.31
CA LEU A 178 5.77 -1.83 -18.24
C LEU A 178 6.67 -1.17 -17.20
N ASN A 179 7.19 -1.95 -16.25
CA ASN A 179 8.08 -1.46 -15.20
C ASN A 179 9.57 -1.65 -15.57
N GLY A 180 9.93 -2.69 -16.33
CA GLY A 180 11.29 -2.89 -16.84
C GLY A 180 12.33 -3.17 -15.76
N ARG A 181 11.91 -3.58 -14.55
CA ARG A 181 12.76 -3.64 -13.35
C ARG A 181 13.17 -5.06 -13.03
N LEU A 182 14.38 -5.22 -12.45
CA LEU A 182 14.95 -6.52 -12.06
C LEU A 182 15.20 -7.46 -13.25
N ARG A 183 15.40 -6.90 -14.46
CA ARG A 183 15.69 -7.70 -15.67
C ARG A 183 17.13 -8.18 -15.71
N ILE A 184 18.04 -7.42 -15.11
CA ILE A 184 19.47 -7.73 -15.02
C ILE A 184 19.94 -7.64 -13.57
N TRP A 185 21.04 -8.33 -13.25
CA TRP A 185 21.59 -8.39 -11.89
C TRP A 185 21.93 -7.01 -11.30
N SER A 186 22.35 -6.05 -12.12
CA SER A 186 22.60 -4.68 -11.66
C SER A 186 21.36 -4.02 -11.07
N ASP A 187 20.16 -4.28 -11.61
CA ASP A 187 18.91 -3.74 -11.07
C ASP A 187 18.61 -4.28 -9.69
N VAL A 188 18.86 -5.58 -9.50
CA VAL A 188 18.71 -6.25 -8.20
C VAL A 188 19.68 -5.66 -7.19
N HIS A 189 20.95 -5.47 -7.58
CA HIS A 189 21.97 -4.86 -6.72
C HIS A 189 21.64 -3.40 -6.37
N CYS A 190 21.24 -2.58 -7.35
CA CYS A 190 20.84 -1.20 -7.13
C CYS A 190 19.63 -1.11 -6.19
N THR A 191 18.58 -1.91 -6.44
CA THR A 191 17.37 -1.91 -5.62
C THR A 191 17.67 -2.34 -4.19
N THR A 192 18.43 -3.42 -4.00
CA THR A 192 18.82 -3.90 -2.65
C THR A 192 19.75 -2.92 -1.93
N ARG A 193 20.57 -2.15 -2.67
CA ARG A 193 21.41 -1.10 -2.10
C ARG A 193 20.61 0.11 -1.63
N LEU A 194 19.62 0.55 -2.41
CA LEU A 194 18.70 1.65 -2.08
C LEU A 194 17.82 1.31 -0.87
N LEU A 195 17.31 0.08 -0.83
CA LEU A 195 16.48 -0.39 0.29
C LEU A 195 17.25 -0.59 1.59
N GLY A 196 18.56 -0.88 1.51
CA GLY A 196 19.37 -1.27 2.66
C GLY A 196 19.37 -0.28 3.83
N SER A 197 19.04 1.00 3.60
CA SER A 197 18.90 2.01 4.65
C SER A 197 17.56 1.95 5.40
N VAL A 198 16.51 1.37 4.82
CA VAL A 198 15.12 1.50 5.29
C VAL A 198 14.46 0.14 5.51
N ALA A 199 14.40 -0.69 4.47
CA ALA A 199 13.87 -2.05 4.54
C ALA A 199 14.97 -3.05 4.18
N LYS A 200 15.27 -3.98 5.08
CA LYS A 200 16.37 -4.93 4.88
C LYS A 200 16.05 -6.02 3.85
N ILE A 201 14.80 -6.06 3.39
CA ILE A 201 14.24 -7.14 2.60
C ILE A 201 13.43 -6.53 1.45
N LEU A 202 13.72 -6.98 0.22
CA LEU A 202 12.95 -6.65 -0.98
C LEU A 202 11.89 -7.74 -1.18
N LEU A 203 10.63 -7.34 -1.25
CA LEU A 203 9.50 -8.19 -1.61
C LEU A 203 9.11 -7.88 -3.07
N VAL A 204 9.15 -8.89 -3.93
CA VAL A 204 8.72 -8.80 -5.31
C VAL A 204 7.35 -9.46 -5.42
N LEU A 205 6.35 -8.70 -5.87
CA LEU A 205 5.00 -9.17 -6.14
C LEU A 205 4.83 -9.35 -7.64
N TYR A 206 4.73 -10.61 -8.08
CA TYR A 206 4.40 -10.94 -9.47
C TYR A 206 2.89 -11.00 -9.60
N VAL A 207 2.33 -10.05 -10.33
CA VAL A 207 0.90 -9.93 -10.59
C VAL A 207 0.64 -10.53 -11.96
N ASN A 208 0.08 -11.74 -12.00
CA ASN A 208 -0.17 -12.47 -13.24
C ASN A 208 -1.62 -12.26 -13.67
N LYS A 209 -1.79 -11.81 -14.91
CA LYS A 209 -3.10 -11.56 -15.52
C LYS A 209 -3.52 -12.76 -16.37
N ASN A 210 -4.44 -13.58 -15.84
CA ASN A 210 -4.82 -14.84 -16.47
C ASN A 210 -5.74 -14.70 -17.70
N ARG A 211 -6.34 -13.53 -17.96
CA ARG A 211 -7.26 -13.28 -19.10
C ARG A 211 -7.10 -11.88 -19.67
N LYS A 212 -7.41 -11.72 -20.97
CA LYS A 212 -7.52 -10.42 -21.63
C LYS A 212 -8.89 -9.81 -21.33
N GLY A 213 -8.90 -8.62 -20.71
CA GLY A 213 -10.12 -7.86 -20.40
C GLY A 213 -10.00 -7.17 -19.04
N ASP A 214 -9.54 -5.92 -19.04
CA ASP A 214 -9.46 -5.08 -17.83
C ASP A 214 -10.55 -4.02 -17.84
N GLU A 215 -11.72 -4.34 -18.40
CA GLU A 215 -12.82 -3.39 -18.59
C GLU A 215 -13.76 -3.34 -17.39
N SER A 216 -13.50 -4.11 -16.32
CA SER A 216 -14.29 -4.06 -15.10
C SER A 216 -13.41 -4.44 -13.91
N PRO A 217 -13.65 -3.89 -12.72
CA PRO A 217 -12.95 -4.31 -11.51
C PRO A 217 -13.15 -5.79 -11.17
N LEU A 218 -14.18 -6.46 -11.72
CA LEU A 218 -14.35 -7.90 -11.59
C LEU A 218 -13.18 -8.71 -12.17
N CYS A 219 -12.39 -8.13 -13.09
CA CYS A 219 -11.19 -8.77 -13.61
C CYS A 219 -10.18 -9.13 -12.52
N LEU A 220 -10.18 -8.41 -11.39
CA LEU A 220 -9.29 -8.64 -10.25
C LEU A 220 -9.41 -10.04 -9.65
N ALA A 221 -10.56 -10.71 -9.82
CA ALA A 221 -10.76 -12.09 -9.40
C ALA A 221 -9.88 -13.08 -10.19
N HIS A 222 -9.49 -12.71 -11.42
CA HIS A 222 -8.62 -13.50 -12.28
C HIS A 222 -7.14 -13.18 -12.13
N TYR A 223 -6.80 -12.15 -11.35
CA TYR A 223 -5.42 -11.79 -11.08
C TYR A 223 -4.88 -12.64 -9.93
N THR A 224 -3.68 -13.18 -10.10
CA THR A 224 -2.97 -13.89 -9.04
C THR A 224 -1.72 -13.11 -8.64
N VAL A 225 -1.33 -13.23 -7.37
CA VAL A 225 -0.14 -12.54 -6.83
C VAL A 225 0.79 -13.59 -6.24
N GLU A 226 1.97 -13.73 -6.84
CA GLU A 226 3.07 -14.54 -6.29
C GLU A 226 4.07 -13.63 -5.56
N GLU A 227 4.47 -14.04 -4.36
CA GLU A 227 5.38 -13.29 -3.50
C GLU A 227 6.76 -13.92 -3.52
N ARG A 228 7.80 -13.15 -3.87
CA ARG A 228 9.19 -13.57 -3.76
C ARG A 228 9.98 -12.60 -2.91
N THR A 229 10.82 -13.14 -2.03
CA THR A 229 11.62 -12.32 -1.14
C THR A 229 13.09 -12.39 -1.55
N ILE A 230 13.72 -11.23 -1.73
CA ILE A 230 15.14 -11.09 -1.99
C ILE A 230 15.78 -10.50 -0.73
N THR A 231 16.67 -11.28 -0.12
CA THR A 231 17.46 -10.89 1.06
C THR A 231 18.94 -10.87 0.71
N ARG A 232 19.73 -10.14 1.49
CA ARG A 232 21.19 -10.25 1.38
C ARG A 232 21.61 -11.66 1.76
N TRP A 233 22.54 -12.20 0.98
CA TRP A 233 23.22 -13.43 1.34
C TRP A 233 23.94 -13.25 2.68
N ASN A 234 23.66 -14.13 3.63
CA ASN A 234 24.33 -14.15 4.92
C ASN A 234 25.23 -15.40 4.97
N PRO A 235 26.57 -15.24 4.95
CA PRO A 235 27.50 -16.36 5.00
C PRO A 235 27.24 -17.30 6.18
N GLU A 236 26.88 -16.79 7.36
CA GLU A 236 26.65 -17.61 8.55
C GLU A 236 25.43 -18.53 8.45
N GLN A 237 24.40 -18.09 7.71
CA GLN A 237 23.18 -18.87 7.51
C GLN A 237 23.26 -19.80 6.29
N CYS A 238 24.21 -19.54 5.39
CA CYS A 238 24.36 -20.25 4.12
C CYS A 238 25.60 -21.14 4.05
N ARG A 239 26.38 -21.26 5.15
CA ARG A 239 27.41 -22.29 5.26
C ARG A 239 26.76 -23.66 5.30
N GLU A 240 27.24 -24.57 4.46
CA GLU A 240 26.92 -25.99 4.58
C GLU A 240 27.26 -26.43 6.00
N LYS A 241 26.32 -27.08 6.69
CA LYS A 241 26.62 -27.68 7.98
C LYS A 241 27.63 -28.78 7.69
N CYS A 242 28.87 -28.59 8.15
CA CYS A 242 29.86 -29.64 8.13
C CYS A 242 29.29 -30.78 8.99
N SER A 243 28.82 -31.86 8.36
CA SER A 243 28.49 -33.10 9.05
C SER A 243 29.79 -33.56 9.69
N SER A 244 29.86 -33.45 11.02
CA SER A 244 30.95 -34.01 11.81
C SER A 244 31.10 -35.50 11.45
N CYS A 245 32.22 -35.85 10.82
CA CYS A 245 32.67 -37.22 10.62
C CYS A 245 33.01 -37.90 11.94
#